data_AF-A0A7S1JJJ6-F1
#
_entry.id   AF-A0A7S1JJJ6-F1
#
_cell.length_a   1.000
_cell.length_b   1.000
_cell.length_c   1.000
_cell.angle_alpha   90.00
_cell.angle_beta   90.00
_cell.angle_gamma   90.00
#
_symmetry.space_group_name_H-M   'P 1'
#
loop_
_entity.id
_entity.type
_entity.pdbx_description
1 polymer ?
#
loop_
_entity_poly.entity_id
_entity_poly.type
_entity_poly.pdbx_seq_one_letter_code
_entity_poly.pdbx_strand_id
1 'polypeptide(L)'
;VSVGESSGSGGGGGGRVAQTMQAQAAAVEDGSPAWAIHMFDLISRTFSPFVLTSLQDLPDVEYQLTTCLWKVKNYDRALQVIKEAATSRHKTHRRMLRMAAQGHFSLMQFSASLEYYERILELLPPRSQPSSEHTSPREDSRQRARLLQEYELRTEYARALIEVGRPDDAVDVLVIVQQLAEQTASLNHIAHARELLAKARKLRQQSADKSASAAAVSQALINGG
;
A
#
# COMPACT_ATOMS: atom_id res chain seq x y z
N VAL A 1 2.72 75.68 -14.10
CA VAL A 1 1.56 75.33 -14.95
C VAL A 1 2.14 74.44 -16.05
N SER A 2 1.94 73.13 -16.14
CA SER A 2 0.83 72.28 -15.70
C SER A 2 1.30 70.91 -15.21
N VAL A 3 0.41 70.31 -14.42
CA VAL A 3 0.36 68.95 -13.88
C VAL A 3 0.20 67.90 -14.99
N GLY A 4 0.71 66.69 -14.75
CA GLY A 4 0.36 65.48 -15.49
C GLY A 4 0.58 64.24 -14.62
N GLU A 5 -0.47 63.78 -13.95
CA GLU A 5 -0.52 62.59 -13.08
C GLU A 5 -0.77 61.28 -13.88
N SER A 6 -0.11 60.22 -13.40
CA SER A 6 -0.62 58.85 -13.17
C SER A 6 -1.03 57.89 -14.31
N SER A 7 -0.59 56.64 -14.10
CA SER A 7 -1.32 55.36 -14.18
C SER A 7 -1.11 54.41 -15.37
N GLY A 8 -0.89 53.12 -15.05
CA GLY A 8 -0.73 51.98 -15.94
C GLY A 8 0.07 50.84 -15.26
N SER A 9 -0.48 50.17 -14.25
CA SER A 9 -1.09 48.82 -14.35
C SER A 9 -0.10 47.77 -14.89
N GLY A 10 0.48 46.86 -14.09
CA GLY A 10 -0.24 45.85 -13.31
C GLY A 10 -0.59 44.66 -14.22
N GLY A 11 0.33 43.70 -14.42
CA GLY A 11 0.04 42.54 -15.29
C GLY A 11 1.25 41.68 -15.69
N GLY A 12 2.12 41.28 -14.76
CA GLY A 12 3.31 40.45 -15.06
C GLY A 12 3.40 39.11 -14.32
N GLY A 13 2.47 38.82 -13.40
CA GLY A 13 2.57 37.66 -12.50
C GLY A 13 1.95 36.38 -13.04
N GLY A 14 0.81 36.46 -13.74
CA GLY A 14 0.03 35.28 -14.15
C GLY A 14 0.70 34.41 -15.22
N GLY A 15 1.40 35.03 -16.17
CA GLY A 15 2.07 34.31 -17.26
C GLY A 15 3.27 33.48 -16.80
N ARG A 16 4.01 33.96 -15.80
CA ARG A 16 5.13 33.20 -15.20
C ARG A 16 4.63 32.02 -14.38
N VAL A 17 3.56 32.21 -13.60
CA VAL A 17 2.96 31.13 -12.78
C VAL A 17 2.41 30.02 -13.67
N ALA A 18 1.70 30.36 -14.76
CA ALA A 18 1.19 29.40 -15.72
C ALA A 18 2.30 28.65 -16.46
N GLN A 19 3.38 29.32 -16.87
CA GLN A 19 4.54 28.67 -17.48
C GLN A 19 5.31 27.77 -16.50
N THR A 20 5.44 28.16 -15.21
CA THR A 20 5.97 27.25 -14.19
C THR A 20 5.06 26.05 -14.01
N MET A 21 3.74 26.21 -13.93
CA MET A 21 2.81 25.08 -13.76
C MET A 21 2.83 24.12 -14.95
N GLN A 22 3.00 24.62 -16.17
CA GLN A 22 3.07 23.79 -17.38
C GLN A 22 4.42 23.08 -17.54
N ALA A 23 5.54 23.73 -17.18
CA ALA A 23 6.84 23.08 -17.07
C ALA A 23 6.92 22.08 -15.88
N GLN A 24 6.16 22.35 -14.81
CA GLN A 24 6.04 21.49 -13.63
C GLN A 24 5.16 20.26 -13.91
N ALA A 25 4.14 20.37 -14.75
CA ALA A 25 3.37 19.22 -15.23
C ALA A 25 4.22 18.25 -16.09
N ALA A 26 5.17 18.77 -16.88
CA ALA A 26 6.13 17.94 -17.61
C ALA A 26 7.15 17.23 -16.67
N ALA A 27 7.53 17.86 -15.55
CA ALA A 27 8.40 17.23 -14.55
C ALA A 27 7.71 16.11 -13.74
N VAL A 28 6.37 16.13 -13.66
CA VAL A 28 5.56 15.03 -13.11
C VAL A 28 5.66 13.77 -13.99
N GLU A 29 5.83 13.91 -15.30
CA GLU A 29 6.02 12.78 -16.23
C GLU A 29 7.41 12.14 -16.11
N ASP A 30 8.44 12.93 -15.75
CA ASP A 30 9.82 12.46 -15.61
C ASP A 30 10.08 11.68 -14.30
N GLY A 31 9.08 11.61 -13.41
CA GLY A 31 9.11 10.74 -12.24
C GLY A 31 10.20 11.05 -11.21
N SER A 32 10.88 12.21 -11.30
CA SER A 32 11.97 12.59 -10.41
C SER A 32 11.46 12.83 -8.99
N PRO A 33 11.77 11.93 -8.04
CA PRO A 33 11.20 12.01 -6.70
C PRO A 33 11.80 13.14 -5.86
N ALA A 34 12.96 13.68 -6.24
CA ALA A 34 13.56 14.85 -5.60
C ALA A 34 12.71 16.12 -5.80
N TRP A 35 12.08 16.27 -6.96
CA TRP A 35 11.19 17.40 -7.23
C TRP A 35 9.91 17.33 -6.40
N ALA A 36 9.28 16.15 -6.30
CA ALA A 36 8.06 15.99 -5.50
C ALA A 36 8.30 16.20 -4.00
N ILE A 37 9.45 15.76 -3.48
CA ILE A 37 9.85 16.00 -2.08
C ILE A 37 10.12 17.49 -1.86
N HIS A 38 10.85 18.14 -2.78
CA HIS A 38 11.12 19.57 -2.69
C HIS A 38 9.84 20.41 -2.79
N MET A 39 8.92 20.05 -3.69
CA MET A 39 7.63 20.72 -3.82
C MET A 39 6.75 20.50 -2.58
N PHE A 40 6.74 19.32 -1.99
CA PHE A 40 5.96 19.10 -0.76
C PHE A 40 6.58 19.81 0.46
N ASP A 41 7.91 19.79 0.61
CA ASP A 41 8.61 20.54 1.66
C ASP A 41 8.43 22.05 1.49
N LEU A 42 8.49 22.53 0.24
CA LEU A 42 8.17 23.91 -0.13
C LEU A 42 6.71 24.21 0.21
N ILE A 43 5.75 23.35 -0.20
CA ILE A 43 4.32 23.54 0.07
C ILE A 43 4.04 23.60 1.57
N SER A 44 4.66 22.71 2.35
CA SER A 44 4.50 22.63 3.81
C SER A 44 5.12 23.80 4.55
N ARG A 45 6.19 24.40 4.01
CA ARG A 45 6.92 25.52 4.64
C ARG A 45 6.47 26.91 4.17
N THR A 46 6.00 27.05 2.95
CA THR A 46 5.78 28.37 2.31
C THR A 46 4.32 28.77 2.18
N PHE A 47 3.37 27.84 2.25
CA PHE A 47 1.96 28.19 2.08
C PHE A 47 1.27 28.52 3.41
N SER A 48 0.59 29.67 3.40
CA SER A 48 -0.32 30.13 4.45
C SER A 48 -1.39 29.07 4.78
N PRO A 49 -1.91 29.02 6.03
CA PRO A 49 -3.04 28.17 6.42
C PRO A 49 -4.23 28.22 5.43
N PHE A 50 -4.40 29.34 4.72
CA PHE A 50 -5.42 29.55 3.70
C PHE A 50 -5.27 28.66 2.45
N VAL A 51 -4.04 28.36 2.03
CA VAL A 51 -3.80 27.43 0.91
C VAL A 51 -3.81 25.98 1.39
N LEU A 52 -3.37 25.72 2.62
CA LEU A 52 -3.56 24.41 3.26
C LEU A 52 -5.06 24.03 3.36
N THR A 53 -5.96 24.99 3.64
CA THR A 53 -7.41 24.75 3.57
C THR A 53 -7.93 24.47 2.15
N SER A 54 -7.29 24.99 1.09
CA SER A 54 -7.64 24.62 -0.30
C SER A 54 -7.04 23.28 -0.75
N LEU A 55 -5.97 22.82 -0.08
CA LEU A 55 -5.35 21.51 -0.30
C LEU A 55 -5.99 20.39 0.54
N GLN A 56 -6.76 20.73 1.59
CA GLN A 56 -7.59 19.78 2.35
C GLN A 56 -8.64 19.09 1.47
N ASP A 57 -9.01 19.71 0.35
CA ASP A 57 -9.89 19.16 -0.68
C ASP A 57 -9.14 18.42 -1.81
N LEU A 58 -7.83 18.20 -1.70
CA LEU A 58 -7.07 17.33 -2.60
C LEU A 58 -6.94 15.93 -1.98
N PRO A 59 -7.90 15.02 -2.27
CA PRO A 59 -7.97 13.68 -1.70
C PRO A 59 -6.87 12.77 -2.24
N ASP A 60 -5.58 13.09 -2.10
CA ASP A 60 -4.45 12.23 -2.49
C ASP A 60 -3.05 12.82 -2.18
N VAL A 61 -2.90 14.02 -1.58
CA VAL A 61 -1.56 14.63 -1.42
C VAL A 61 -0.64 13.79 -0.53
N GLU A 62 -1.16 13.29 0.59
CA GLU A 62 -0.39 12.41 1.49
C GLU A 62 -0.01 11.11 0.79
N TYR A 63 -0.93 10.55 -0.01
CA TYR A 63 -0.66 9.36 -0.81
C TYR A 63 0.47 9.59 -1.83
N GLN A 64 0.40 10.68 -2.59
CA GLN A 64 1.42 11.03 -3.57
C GLN A 64 2.79 11.25 -2.92
N LEU A 65 2.83 11.97 -1.79
CA LEU A 65 4.05 12.17 -1.04
C LEU A 65 4.65 10.84 -0.57
N THR A 66 3.82 9.97 0.04
CA THR A 66 4.27 8.66 0.48
C THR A 66 4.82 7.85 -0.71
N THR A 67 4.18 7.89 -1.88
CA THR A 67 4.67 7.20 -3.08
C THR A 67 6.02 7.75 -3.54
N CYS A 68 6.21 9.07 -3.53
CA CYS A 68 7.49 9.69 -3.87
C CYS A 68 8.59 9.32 -2.88
N LEU A 69 8.31 9.39 -1.57
CA LEU A 69 9.25 8.97 -0.52
C LEU A 69 9.64 7.49 -0.66
N TRP A 70 8.70 6.66 -1.10
CA TRP A 70 8.98 5.25 -1.40
C TRP A 70 9.97 5.06 -2.54
N LYS A 71 9.79 5.82 -3.63
CA LYS A 71 10.68 5.75 -4.80
C LYS A 71 12.13 6.13 -4.46
N VAL A 72 12.33 7.03 -3.48
CA VAL A 72 13.67 7.37 -2.96
C VAL A 72 14.11 6.53 -1.77
N LYS A 73 13.36 5.48 -1.42
CA LYS A 73 13.66 4.60 -0.28
C LYS A 73 13.74 5.32 1.06
N ASN A 74 13.05 6.45 1.22
CA ASN A 74 12.91 7.14 2.49
C ASN A 74 11.68 6.60 3.26
N TYR A 75 11.79 5.35 3.71
CA TYR A 75 10.68 4.61 4.29
C TYR A 75 10.23 5.18 5.64
N ASP A 76 11.16 5.67 6.47
CA ASP A 76 10.83 6.23 7.79
C ASP A 76 9.93 7.48 7.66
N ARG A 77 10.27 8.38 6.74
CA ARG A 77 9.44 9.56 6.47
C ARG A 77 8.12 9.17 5.82
N ALA A 78 8.11 8.18 4.93
CA ALA A 78 6.89 7.67 4.32
C ALA A 78 5.91 7.13 5.38
N LEU A 79 6.41 6.36 6.34
CA LEU A 79 5.63 5.82 7.45
C LEU A 79 5.09 6.92 8.38
N GLN A 80 5.86 7.99 8.63
CA GLN A 80 5.38 9.14 9.39
C GLN A 80 4.18 9.80 8.71
N VAL A 81 4.27 10.07 7.41
CA VAL A 81 3.17 10.67 6.62
C VAL A 81 1.94 9.77 6.67
N ILE A 82 2.11 8.45 6.57
CA ILE A 82 0.99 7.51 6.67
C ILE A 82 0.34 7.55 8.05
N LYS A 83 1.14 7.61 9.13
CA LYS A 83 0.63 7.70 10.50
C LYS A 83 -0.20 8.96 10.71
N GLU A 84 0.27 10.10 10.20
CA GLU A 84 -0.44 11.39 10.23
C GLU A 84 -1.72 11.34 9.37
N ALA A 85 -1.69 10.66 8.22
CA ALA A 85 -2.85 10.51 7.34
C ALA A 85 -3.91 9.52 7.88
N ALA A 86 -3.49 8.50 8.64
CA ALA A 86 -4.34 7.44 9.15
C ALA A 86 -5.43 7.93 10.12
N THR A 87 -5.28 9.12 10.69
CA THR A 87 -6.29 9.77 11.54
C THR A 87 -7.44 10.40 10.75
N SER A 88 -7.28 10.59 9.43
CA SER A 88 -8.36 11.06 8.56
C SER A 88 -9.16 9.87 8.01
N ARG A 89 -10.50 9.86 8.17
CA ARG A 89 -11.41 8.82 7.64
C ARG A 89 -11.60 8.92 6.12
N HIS A 90 -10.51 9.11 5.39
CA HIS A 90 -10.54 9.46 3.98
C HIS A 90 -10.64 8.23 3.06
N LYS A 91 -11.16 8.39 1.83
CA LYS A 91 -11.33 7.31 0.82
C LYS A 91 -10.03 6.56 0.48
N THR A 92 -8.87 7.15 0.76
CA THR A 92 -7.54 6.58 0.53
C THR A 92 -7.02 5.75 1.69
N HIS A 93 -7.77 5.63 2.79
CA HIS A 93 -7.33 4.96 4.03
C HIS A 93 -6.81 3.54 3.80
N ARG A 94 -7.54 2.68 3.07
CA ARG A 94 -7.07 1.32 2.73
C ARG A 94 -5.77 1.31 1.93
N ARG A 95 -5.58 2.29 1.04
CA ARG A 95 -4.37 2.40 0.21
C ARG A 95 -3.18 2.81 1.07
N MET A 96 -3.38 3.77 1.97
CA MET A 96 -2.36 4.22 2.94
C MET A 96 -1.97 3.10 3.91
N LEU A 97 -2.93 2.35 4.45
CA LEU A 97 -2.64 1.18 5.29
C LEU A 97 -1.80 0.14 4.53
N ARG A 98 -2.11 -0.12 3.25
CA ARG A 98 -1.32 -1.05 2.43
C ARG A 98 0.12 -0.56 2.26
N MET A 99 0.31 0.74 2.05
CA MET A 99 1.66 1.32 2.02
C MET A 99 2.36 1.18 3.37
N ALA A 100 1.69 1.34 4.51
CA ALA A 100 2.34 1.12 5.80
C ALA A 100 2.78 -0.35 5.95
N ALA A 101 1.90 -1.28 5.60
CA ALA A 101 2.19 -2.71 5.65
C ALA A 101 3.42 -3.07 4.80
N GLN A 102 3.46 -2.60 3.55
CA GLN A 102 4.60 -2.82 2.65
C GLN A 102 5.89 -2.15 3.16
N GLY A 103 5.79 -1.09 3.96
CA GLY A 103 6.91 -0.26 4.37
C GLY A 103 7.62 -0.93 5.52
N HIS A 104 6.84 -1.34 6.51
CA HIS A 104 7.29 -2.23 7.56
C HIS A 104 7.84 -3.55 7.00
N PHE A 105 7.21 -4.14 5.97
CA PHE A 105 7.74 -5.33 5.31
C PHE A 105 9.12 -5.08 4.69
N SER A 106 9.30 -3.95 4.00
CA SER A 106 10.58 -3.58 3.37
C SER A 106 11.69 -3.31 4.40
N LEU A 107 11.31 -2.86 5.60
CA LEU A 107 12.20 -2.66 6.74
C LEU A 107 12.41 -3.93 7.59
N MET A 108 11.93 -5.10 7.13
CA MET A 108 11.98 -6.38 7.85
C MET A 108 11.24 -6.37 9.20
N GLN A 109 10.35 -5.39 9.41
CA GLN A 109 9.49 -5.28 10.58
C GLN A 109 8.18 -6.04 10.34
N PHE A 110 8.29 -7.36 10.17
CA PHE A 110 7.18 -8.19 9.70
C PHE A 110 5.98 -8.22 10.66
N SER A 111 6.21 -8.16 11.97
CA SER A 111 5.11 -8.11 12.95
C SER A 111 4.29 -6.83 12.84
N ALA A 112 4.93 -5.67 12.70
CA ALA A 112 4.24 -4.40 12.44
C ALA A 112 3.51 -4.43 11.09
N SER A 113 4.13 -5.03 10.07
CA SER A 113 3.51 -5.21 8.74
C SER A 113 2.20 -6.01 8.82
N LEU A 114 2.17 -7.09 9.61
CA LEU A 114 0.98 -7.91 9.80
C LEU A 114 -0.18 -7.13 10.39
N GLU A 115 0.05 -6.31 11.42
CA GLU A 115 -1.01 -5.50 12.04
C GLU A 115 -1.74 -4.61 11.01
N TYR A 116 -0.99 -4.03 10.06
CA TYR A 116 -1.60 -3.24 8.99
C TYR A 116 -2.36 -4.12 7.99
N TYR A 117 -1.83 -5.28 7.61
CA TYR A 117 -2.54 -6.21 6.73
C TYR A 117 -3.85 -6.71 7.34
N GLU A 118 -3.84 -7.06 8.63
CA GLU A 118 -5.03 -7.49 9.37
C GLU A 118 -6.11 -6.39 9.36
N ARG A 119 -5.74 -5.13 9.65
CA ARG A 119 -6.65 -3.98 9.54
C ARG A 119 -7.22 -3.79 8.13
N ILE A 120 -6.44 -4.01 7.07
CA ILE A 120 -6.95 -3.88 5.70
C ILE A 120 -7.96 -5.00 5.40
N LEU A 121 -7.70 -6.22 5.89
CA LEU A 121 -8.59 -7.37 5.72
C LEU A 121 -9.92 -7.19 6.46
N GLU A 122 -9.93 -6.57 7.65
CA GLU A 122 -11.17 -6.20 8.37
C GLU A 122 -12.04 -5.21 7.58
N LEU A 123 -11.41 -4.35 6.76
CA LEU A 123 -12.11 -3.39 5.91
C LEU A 123 -12.56 -3.97 4.56
N LEU A 124 -12.25 -5.24 4.26
CA LEU A 124 -12.72 -5.86 3.04
C LEU A 124 -14.23 -6.16 3.13
N PRO A 125 -15.02 -5.80 2.10
CA PRO A 125 -16.40 -6.22 2.07
C PRO A 125 -16.46 -7.75 1.97
N PRO A 126 -17.49 -8.39 2.56
CA PRO A 126 -17.67 -9.83 2.47
C PRO A 126 -17.70 -10.27 1.00
N ARG A 127 -17.22 -11.48 0.77
CA ARG A 127 -17.07 -12.06 -0.57
C ARG A 127 -18.46 -12.46 -1.07
N SER A 128 -19.14 -11.55 -1.75
CA SER A 128 -20.38 -11.86 -2.47
C SER A 128 -20.05 -12.70 -3.70
N GLN A 129 -20.74 -13.83 -3.87
CA GLN A 129 -20.65 -14.62 -5.09
C GLN A 129 -21.14 -13.78 -6.27
N PRO A 130 -20.52 -13.90 -7.46
CA PRO A 130 -21.04 -13.23 -8.65
C PRO A 130 -22.44 -13.78 -8.94
N SER A 131 -23.45 -12.92 -8.84
CA SER A 131 -24.80 -13.19 -9.33
C SER A 131 -24.70 -13.43 -10.84
N SER A 132 -25.19 -14.59 -11.29
CA SER A 132 -25.02 -15.12 -12.65
C SER A 132 -25.84 -14.42 -13.74
N GLU A 133 -26.28 -13.19 -13.52
CA GLU A 133 -27.17 -12.49 -14.44
C GLU A 133 -26.46 -11.27 -15.06
N HIS A 134 -26.16 -11.40 -16.35
CA HIS A 134 -25.78 -10.35 -17.29
C HIS A 134 -24.96 -9.18 -16.72
N THR A 135 -23.74 -9.48 -16.26
CA THR A 135 -22.77 -8.44 -15.90
C THR A 135 -22.29 -7.72 -17.16
N SER A 136 -22.38 -6.38 -17.15
CA SER A 136 -21.83 -5.54 -18.20
C SER A 136 -20.31 -5.74 -18.30
N PRO A 137 -19.65 -5.56 -19.47
CA PRO A 137 -18.19 -5.57 -19.57
C PRO A 137 -17.47 -4.66 -18.56
N ARG A 138 -18.12 -3.55 -18.16
CA ARG A 138 -17.62 -2.63 -17.11
C ARG A 138 -17.65 -3.27 -15.71
N GLU A 139 -18.66 -4.06 -15.44
CA GLU A 139 -18.85 -4.76 -14.17
C GLU A 139 -17.90 -5.94 -14.04
N ASP A 140 -17.71 -6.70 -15.12
CA ASP A 140 -16.67 -7.73 -15.21
C ASP A 140 -15.27 -7.17 -14.96
N SER A 141 -14.98 -6.00 -15.53
CA SER A 141 -13.68 -5.33 -15.35
C SER A 141 -13.47 -4.88 -13.90
N ARG A 142 -14.50 -4.31 -13.26
CA ARG A 142 -14.45 -3.94 -11.83
C ARG A 142 -14.30 -5.16 -10.93
N GLN A 143 -15.01 -6.24 -11.24
CA GLN A 143 -14.93 -7.47 -10.48
C GLN A 143 -13.54 -8.10 -10.60
N ARG A 144 -12.97 -8.16 -11.81
CA ARG A 144 -11.58 -8.60 -12.03
C ARG A 144 -10.58 -7.74 -11.27
N ALA A 145 -10.74 -6.40 -11.28
CA ALA A 145 -9.87 -5.50 -10.52
C ALA A 145 -9.97 -5.75 -9.01
N ARG A 146 -11.17 -6.02 -8.49
CA ARG A 146 -11.38 -6.37 -7.07
C ARG A 146 -10.70 -7.70 -6.71
N LEU A 147 -10.88 -8.73 -7.53
CA LEU A 147 -10.24 -10.03 -7.34
C LEU A 147 -8.71 -9.91 -7.34
N LEU A 148 -8.15 -9.11 -8.26
CA LEU A 148 -6.72 -8.87 -8.32
C LEU A 148 -6.20 -8.15 -7.08
N GLN A 149 -6.88 -7.10 -6.62
CA GLN A 149 -6.50 -6.39 -5.39
C GLN A 149 -6.53 -7.31 -4.17
N GLU A 150 -7.54 -8.18 -4.07
CA GLU A 150 -7.63 -9.14 -2.97
C GLU A 150 -6.55 -10.22 -3.06
N TYR A 151 -6.28 -10.73 -4.27
CA TYR A 151 -5.20 -11.68 -4.52
C TYR A 151 -3.86 -11.12 -4.05
N GLU A 152 -3.49 -9.91 -4.49
CA GLU A 152 -2.21 -9.30 -4.13
C GLU A 152 -2.11 -9.04 -2.62
N LEU A 153 -3.17 -8.48 -2.01
CA LEU A 153 -3.20 -8.18 -0.58
C LEU A 153 -3.00 -9.45 0.26
N ARG A 154 -3.76 -10.50 -0.04
CA ARG A 154 -3.66 -11.77 0.71
C ARG A 154 -2.34 -12.48 0.45
N THR A 155 -1.76 -12.32 -0.73
CA THR A 155 -0.42 -12.83 -1.05
C THR A 155 0.64 -12.14 -0.21
N GLU A 156 0.60 -10.81 -0.12
CA GLU A 156 1.52 -10.04 0.72
C GLU A 156 1.36 -10.38 2.21
N TYR A 157 0.12 -10.49 2.68
CA TYR A 157 -0.19 -10.92 4.05
C TYR A 157 0.36 -12.32 4.36
N ALA A 158 0.15 -13.29 3.48
CA ALA A 158 0.68 -14.64 3.64
C ALA A 158 2.21 -14.67 3.69
N ARG A 159 2.88 -13.83 2.89
CA ARG A 159 4.35 -13.69 2.97
C ARG A 159 4.78 -13.15 4.32
N ALA A 160 4.11 -12.11 4.83
CA ALA A 160 4.40 -11.59 6.16
C ALA A 160 4.19 -12.65 7.27
N LEU A 161 3.16 -13.49 7.16
CA LEU A 161 2.91 -14.61 8.09
C LEU A 161 4.04 -15.64 8.08
N ILE A 162 4.56 -15.97 6.90
CA ILE A 162 5.72 -16.87 6.77
C ILE A 162 6.95 -16.28 7.45
N GLU A 163 7.23 -14.99 7.25
CA GLU A 163 8.42 -14.33 7.80
C GLU A 163 8.39 -14.21 9.33
N VAL A 164 7.21 -14.07 9.95
CA VAL A 164 7.08 -14.11 11.42
C VAL A 164 7.03 -15.54 12.00
N GLY A 165 7.17 -16.57 11.18
CA GLY A 165 7.13 -17.96 11.64
C GLY A 165 5.73 -18.48 11.96
N ARG A 166 4.69 -17.97 11.29
CA ARG A 166 3.29 -18.46 11.36
C ARG A 166 2.88 -19.18 10.06
N PRO A 167 3.56 -20.29 9.67
CA PRO A 167 3.29 -20.96 8.40
C PRO A 167 1.91 -21.64 8.35
N ASP A 168 1.33 -22.01 9.50
CA ASP A 168 -0.02 -22.57 9.57
C ASP A 168 -1.07 -21.57 9.08
N ASP A 169 -1.07 -20.37 9.66
CA ASP A 169 -1.96 -19.28 9.25
C ASP A 169 -1.71 -18.88 7.78
N ALA A 170 -0.45 -18.92 7.34
CA ALA A 170 -0.11 -18.64 5.95
C ALA A 170 -0.73 -19.66 4.99
N VAL A 171 -0.79 -20.95 5.35
CA VAL A 171 -1.43 -22.00 4.53
C VAL A 171 -2.91 -21.69 4.33
N ASP A 172 -3.62 -21.32 5.40
CA ASP A 172 -5.06 -21.02 5.35
C ASP A 172 -5.36 -19.84 4.41
N VAL A 173 -4.53 -18.79 4.50
CA VAL A 173 -4.61 -17.63 3.60
C VAL A 173 -4.27 -18.04 2.15
N LEU A 174 -3.23 -18.85 1.94
CA LEU A 174 -2.76 -19.22 0.61
C LEU A 174 -3.72 -20.13 -0.15
N VAL A 175 -4.57 -20.90 0.56
CA VAL A 175 -5.69 -21.61 -0.07
C VAL A 175 -6.67 -20.62 -0.71
N ILE A 176 -6.99 -19.51 -0.03
CA ILE A 176 -7.85 -18.45 -0.56
C ILE A 176 -7.16 -17.75 -1.75
N VAL A 177 -5.86 -17.47 -1.63
CA VAL A 177 -5.05 -16.87 -2.72
C VAL A 177 -5.08 -17.74 -3.97
N GLN A 178 -4.98 -19.07 -3.83
CA GLN A 178 -5.08 -19.98 -4.97
C GLN A 178 -6.45 -19.90 -5.65
N GLN A 179 -7.54 -19.90 -4.88
CA GLN A 179 -8.90 -19.73 -5.43
C GLN A 179 -9.07 -18.40 -6.14
N LEU A 180 -8.52 -17.31 -5.58
CA LEU A 180 -8.53 -16.00 -6.23
C LEU A 180 -7.73 -16.02 -7.54
N ALA A 181 -6.56 -16.64 -7.57
CA ALA A 181 -5.74 -16.78 -8.76
C ALA A 181 -6.50 -17.52 -9.89
N GLU A 182 -7.18 -18.61 -9.55
CA GLU A 182 -8.04 -19.37 -10.47
C GLU A 182 -9.18 -18.50 -11.02
N GLN A 183 -9.83 -17.70 -10.17
CA GLN A 183 -10.88 -16.76 -10.58
C GLN A 183 -10.37 -15.61 -11.47
N THR A 184 -9.08 -15.22 -11.35
CA THR A 184 -8.48 -14.25 -12.27
C THR A 184 -8.12 -14.83 -13.64
N ALA A 185 -8.20 -16.16 -13.81
CA ALA A 185 -7.76 -16.88 -15.01
C ALA A 185 -6.31 -16.57 -15.45
N SER A 186 -5.46 -16.12 -14.52
CA SER A 186 -4.06 -15.81 -14.77
C SER A 186 -3.18 -17.00 -14.42
N LEU A 187 -2.59 -17.65 -15.43
CA LEU A 187 -1.68 -18.78 -15.23
C LEU A 187 -0.49 -18.41 -14.34
N ASN A 188 0.03 -17.18 -14.47
CA ASN A 188 1.11 -16.68 -13.64
C ASN A 188 0.71 -16.59 -12.16
N HIS A 189 -0.50 -16.09 -11.86
CA HIS A 189 -1.00 -16.04 -10.49
C HIS A 189 -1.22 -17.43 -9.91
N ILE A 190 -1.73 -18.37 -10.73
CA ILE A 190 -1.95 -19.75 -10.30
C ILE A 190 -0.63 -20.42 -9.95
N ALA A 191 0.39 -20.27 -10.79
CA ALA A 191 1.71 -20.83 -10.55
C ALA A 191 2.35 -20.24 -9.27
N HIS A 192 2.31 -18.91 -9.14
CA HIS A 192 2.86 -18.21 -7.97
C HIS A 192 2.15 -18.61 -6.66
N ALA A 193 0.81 -18.68 -6.66
CA ALA A 193 0.04 -19.11 -5.49
C ALA A 193 0.38 -20.55 -5.07
N ARG A 194 0.54 -21.46 -6.03
CA ARG A 194 0.91 -22.86 -5.78
C ARG A 194 2.31 -22.98 -5.19
N GLU A 195 3.27 -22.22 -5.71
CA GLU A 195 4.64 -22.20 -5.20
C GLU A 195 4.68 -21.72 -3.75
N LEU A 196 4.03 -20.60 -3.45
CA LEU A 196 3.95 -20.08 -2.07
C LEU A 196 3.27 -21.06 -1.12
N LEU A 197 2.18 -21.70 -1.55
CA LEU A 197 1.47 -22.69 -0.76
C LEU A 197 2.34 -23.92 -0.48
N ALA A 198 3.09 -24.40 -1.47
CA ALA A 198 4.04 -25.50 -1.30
C ALA A 198 5.15 -25.13 -0.30
N LYS A 199 5.70 -23.91 -0.40
CA LYS A 199 6.70 -23.40 0.55
C LYS A 199 6.14 -23.34 1.97
N ALA A 200 4.95 -22.78 2.16
CA ALA A 200 4.31 -22.68 3.48
C ALA A 200 4.04 -24.06 4.10
N ARG A 201 3.53 -25.02 3.31
CA ARG A 201 3.33 -26.42 3.76
C ARG A 201 4.62 -27.09 4.18
N LYS A 202 5.72 -26.88 3.44
CA LYS A 202 7.04 -27.41 3.81
C LYS A 202 7.51 -26.84 5.15
N LEU A 203 7.36 -25.53 5.36
CA LEU A 203 7.74 -24.89 6.62
C LEU A 203 6.90 -25.40 7.79
N ARG A 204 5.59 -25.56 7.59
CA ARG A 204 4.67 -26.18 8.55
C ARG A 204 5.10 -27.60 8.95
N GLN A 205 5.47 -28.42 7.98
CA GLN A 205 5.95 -29.78 8.27
C GLN A 205 7.23 -29.73 9.10
N GLN A 206 8.18 -28.85 8.74
CA GLN A 206 9.43 -28.69 9.47
C GLN A 206 9.22 -28.21 10.91
N SER A 207 8.25 -27.33 11.18
CA SER A 207 7.90 -26.92 12.54
C SER A 207 7.27 -28.06 13.34
N ALA A 208 6.39 -28.85 12.71
CA ALA A 208 5.79 -30.03 13.33
C ALA A 208 6.85 -31.08 13.70
N ASP A 209 7.76 -31.42 12.78
CA ASP A 209 8.82 -32.41 13.02
C ASP A 209 9.75 -32.00 14.17
N LYS A 210 10.12 -30.71 14.23
CA LYS A 210 10.93 -30.15 15.33
C LYS A 210 10.21 -30.26 16.68
N SER A 211 8.92 -29.94 16.72
CA SER A 211 8.13 -30.03 17.95
C SER A 211 7.99 -31.47 18.44
N ALA A 212 7.77 -32.43 17.53
CA ALA A 212 7.69 -33.86 17.85
C ALA A 212 9.03 -34.40 18.38
N SER A 213 10.15 -33.99 17.76
CA SER A 213 11.49 -34.35 18.24
C SER A 213 11.77 -33.80 19.64
N ALA A 214 11.43 -32.53 19.91
CA ALA A 214 11.61 -31.91 21.22
C ALA A 214 10.76 -32.59 22.32
N ALA A 215 9.52 -32.98 21.98
CA ALA A 215 8.64 -33.72 22.88
C ALA A 215 9.20 -35.12 23.19
N ALA A 216 9.71 -35.83 22.19
CA ALA A 216 10.32 -37.15 22.37
C ALA A 216 11.56 -37.10 23.29
N VAL A 217 12.43 -36.09 23.12
CA VAL A 217 13.59 -35.88 23.99
C VAL A 217 13.16 -35.59 25.42
N SER A 218 12.17 -34.71 25.60
CA SER A 218 11.65 -34.37 26.94
C SER A 218 11.05 -35.60 27.64
N GLN A 219 10.30 -36.43 26.92
CA GLN A 219 9.72 -37.66 27.47
C GLN A 219 10.78 -38.70 27.83
N ALA A 220 11.84 -38.83 27.03
CA ALA A 220 12.96 -39.73 27.33
C ALA A 220 13.71 -39.32 28.60
N LEU A 221 13.87 -38.01 28.85
CA LEU A 221 14.49 -37.50 30.07
C LEU A 221 13.63 -37.76 31.31
N ILE A 222 12.30 -37.68 31.20
CA ILE A 222 11.37 -37.95 32.31
C ILE A 222 11.34 -39.43 32.67
N ASN A 223 11.40 -40.32 31.67
CA ASN A 223 11.27 -41.77 31.89
C ASN A 223 12.60 -42.47 32.23
N GLY A 224 13.74 -41.78 32.04
CA GLY A 224 15.09 -42.34 32.19
C GLY A 224 15.88 -41.87 33.42
N GLY A 225 15.28 -41.06 34.30
CA GLY A 225 15.84 -40.64 35.60
C GLY A 225 15.10 -41.30 36.75
#